data_AF-A0A133NF41-F1
#
_entry.id   AF-A0A133NF41-F1
#
_cell.length_a   1.000
_cell.length_b   1.000
_cell.length_c   1.000
_cell.angle_alpha   90.00
_cell.angle_beta   90.00
_cell.angle_gamma   90.00
#
_symmetry.space_group_name_H-M   'P 1'
#
loop_
_entity.id
_entity.type
_entity.pdbx_description
1 polymer ?
#
loop_
_entity_poly.entity_id
_entity_poly.type
_entity_poly.pdbx_seq_one_letter_code
_entity_poly.pdbx_strand_id
1 'polypeptide(L)'
;MKYGGYEMASKMLHTCIRVKDLDKSLKFYKEALGLVETRRRDYPEYKFSLVYLSDKEDGYEVELTYNYDQEKPYDLGNGFSHIAVGV
;
A
#
# COMPACT_ATOMS: atom_id res chain seq x y z
N MET A 1 -14.71 -2.23 -22.51
CA MET A 1 -14.76 -1.10 -23.48
C MET A 1 -13.68 -1.35 -24.52
N LYS A 2 -14.02 -1.63 -25.79
CA LYS A 2 -13.05 -2.02 -26.83
C LYS A 2 -12.46 -0.78 -27.50
N TYR A 3 -11.14 -0.59 -27.42
CA TYR A 3 -10.39 0.35 -28.25
C TYR A 3 -9.53 -0.46 -29.22
N GLY A 4 -9.73 -0.33 -30.53
CA GLY A 4 -8.79 -0.85 -31.54
C GLY A 4 -8.57 -2.37 -31.62
N GLY A 5 -9.53 -3.20 -31.19
CA GLY A 5 -9.44 -4.67 -31.36
C GLY A 5 -8.58 -5.42 -30.33
N TYR A 6 -8.00 -4.73 -29.33
CA TYR A 6 -7.36 -5.34 -28.16
C TYR A 6 -8.30 -5.33 -26.95
N GLU A 7 -8.35 -6.43 -26.18
CA GLU A 7 -8.94 -6.40 -24.84
C GLU A 7 -8.00 -5.65 -23.88
N MET A 8 -8.31 -4.37 -23.65
CA MET A 8 -7.66 -3.57 -22.61
C MET A 8 -8.31 -3.90 -21.26
N ALA A 9 -7.88 -4.99 -20.62
CA ALA A 9 -8.26 -5.31 -19.25
C ALA A 9 -7.17 -4.80 -18.29
N SER A 10 -7.36 -3.60 -17.74
CA SER A 10 -6.48 -3.09 -16.67
C SER A 10 -6.90 -3.71 -15.33
N LYS A 11 -5.96 -4.40 -14.65
CA LYS A 11 -6.13 -4.86 -13.26
C LYS A 11 -5.62 -3.77 -12.32
N MET A 12 -6.47 -3.31 -11.41
CA MET A 12 -6.05 -2.47 -10.28
C MET A 12 -5.26 -3.34 -9.30
N LEU A 13 -4.07 -2.88 -8.89
CA LEU A 13 -3.16 -3.69 -8.07
C LEU A 13 -3.13 -3.26 -6.61
N HIS A 14 -2.87 -1.98 -6.34
CA HIS A 14 -2.72 -1.49 -4.98
C HIS A 14 -3.03 0.00 -4.84
N THR A 15 -3.28 0.44 -3.61
CA THR A 15 -3.17 1.86 -3.21
C THR A 15 -1.89 2.03 -2.41
N CYS A 16 -1.07 3.01 -2.77
CA CYS A 16 0.17 3.33 -2.07
C CYS A 16 -0.06 4.43 -1.01
N ILE A 17 0.40 4.19 0.21
CA ILE A 17 0.39 5.12 1.33
C ILE A 17 1.80 5.19 1.92
N ARG A 18 2.32 6.41 2.13
CA ARG A 18 3.58 6.58 2.87
C ARG A 18 3.33 6.52 4.37
N VAL A 19 4.15 5.73 5.07
CA VAL A 19 4.07 5.57 6.52
C VAL A 19 5.35 6.01 7.20
N LYS A 20 5.21 6.62 8.38
CA LYS A 20 6.36 7.07 9.18
C LYS A 20 6.95 5.95 10.05
N ASP A 21 6.10 5.08 10.58
CA ASP A 21 6.47 4.04 11.52
C ASP A 21 5.90 2.72 11.01
N LEU A 22 6.78 1.92 10.40
CA LEU A 22 6.38 0.70 9.70
C LEU A 22 5.73 -0.30 10.65
N ASP A 23 6.34 -0.55 11.81
CA ASP A 23 5.84 -1.55 12.78
C ASP A 23 4.47 -1.18 13.33
N LYS A 24 4.23 0.10 13.65
CA LYS A 24 2.89 0.55 14.07
C LYS A 24 1.87 0.41 12.96
N SER A 25 2.24 0.71 11.72
CA SER A 25 1.34 0.54 10.58
C SER A 25 1.00 -0.93 10.35
N LEU A 26 1.99 -1.82 10.34
CA LEU A 26 1.76 -3.27 10.18
C LEU A 26 0.84 -3.81 11.28
N LYS A 27 1.07 -3.41 12.53
CA LYS A 27 0.21 -3.78 13.66
C LYS A 27 -1.23 -3.29 13.45
N PHE A 28 -1.41 -2.02 13.07
CA PHE A 28 -2.74 -1.45 12.82
C PHE A 28 -3.50 -2.22 11.73
N TYR A 29 -2.90 -2.40 10.55
CA TYR A 29 -3.57 -3.09 9.44
C TYR A 29 -3.91 -4.55 9.76
N LYS A 30 -3.04 -5.22 10.51
CA LYS A 30 -3.30 -6.59 10.98
C LYS A 30 -4.43 -6.66 12.01
N GLU A 31 -4.37 -5.84 13.06
CA GLU A 31 -5.32 -5.94 14.18
C GLU A 31 -6.69 -5.33 13.87
N ALA A 32 -6.73 -4.22 13.12
CA ALA A 32 -7.97 -3.53 12.80
C ALA A 32 -8.70 -4.13 11.60
N LEU A 33 -7.95 -4.60 10.59
CA LEU A 33 -8.51 -5.01 9.29
C LEU A 33 -8.17 -6.46 8.90
N GLY A 34 -7.36 -7.18 9.69
CA GLY A 34 -6.96 -8.54 9.36
C GLY A 34 -6.00 -8.65 8.18
N LEU A 35 -5.45 -7.54 7.67
CA LEU A 35 -4.54 -7.58 6.52
C LEU A 35 -3.18 -8.12 6.94
N VAL A 36 -2.60 -8.97 6.10
CA VAL A 36 -1.29 -9.59 6.33
C VAL A 36 -0.33 -9.23 5.21
N GLU A 37 0.96 -9.29 5.51
CA GLU A 37 2.02 -9.04 4.53
C GLU A 37 2.00 -10.11 3.43
N THR A 38 1.78 -9.69 2.19
CA THR A 38 1.80 -10.55 1.00
C THR A 38 3.19 -10.57 0.37
N ARG A 39 3.90 -9.43 0.39
CA ARG A 39 5.27 -9.30 -0.11
C ARG A 39 5.95 -8.05 0.45
N ARG A 40 7.29 -8.08 0.46
CA ARG A 40 8.14 -6.96 0.85
C ARG A 40 9.31 -6.81 -0.11
N ARG A 41 9.67 -5.57 -0.40
CA ARG A 41 10.87 -5.20 -1.14
C ARG A 41 11.64 -4.16 -0.35
N ASP A 42 12.90 -4.46 -0.08
CA ASP A 42 13.77 -3.59 0.68
C ASP A 42 14.83 -2.99 -0.23
N TYR A 43 15.08 -1.69 -0.09
CA TYR A 43 16.04 -0.95 -0.89
C TYR A 43 16.99 -0.14 0.02
N PRO A 44 17.89 -0.79 0.77
CA PRO A 44 18.77 -0.12 1.73
C PRO A 44 19.61 1.01 1.13
N GLU A 45 20.07 0.83 -0.12
CA GLU A 45 20.90 1.77 -0.86
C GLU A 45 20.16 3.08 -1.15
N TYR A 46 18.82 3.00 -1.23
CA TYR A 46 17.92 4.13 -1.43
C TYR A 46 17.12 4.49 -0.17
N LYS A 47 17.37 3.80 0.94
CA LYS A 47 16.80 4.02 2.27
C LYS A 47 15.27 3.96 2.35
N PHE A 48 14.66 2.98 1.68
CA PHE A 48 13.21 2.74 1.82
C PHE A 48 12.83 1.26 1.67
N SER A 49 11.70 0.91 2.27
CA SER A 49 11.02 -0.39 2.09
C SER A 49 9.63 -0.18 1.50
N LEU A 50 9.19 -1.15 0.69
CA LEU A 50 7.81 -1.31 0.25
C LEU A 50 7.24 -2.58 0.89
N VAL A 51 6.14 -2.46 1.62
CA VAL A 51 5.44 -3.60 2.23
C VAL A 51 4.01 -3.63 1.74
N TYR A 52 3.59 -4.77 1.20
CA TYR A 52 2.27 -4.93 0.60
C TYR A 52 1.39 -5.78 1.51
N LEU A 53 0.17 -5.31 1.76
CA LEU A 53 -0.78 -5.94 2.67
C LEU A 53 -2.09 -6.28 1.97
N SER A 54 -2.63 -7.46 2.20
CA SER A 54 -3.95 -7.86 1.69
C SER A 54 -4.64 -8.86 2.61
N ASP A 55 -5.92 -9.10 2.39
CA ASP A 55 -6.74 -10.11 3.08
C ASP A 55 -6.58 -11.51 2.45
N LYS A 56 -6.07 -11.57 1.22
CA LYS A 56 -5.83 -12.81 0.46
C LYS A 56 -4.68 -12.68 -0.51
N GLU A 57 -4.15 -13.81 -0.96
CA GLU A 57 -3.20 -13.86 -2.07
C GLU A 57 -3.82 -13.32 -3.36
N ASP A 58 -3.02 -12.61 -4.17
CA ASP A 58 -3.40 -11.98 -5.44
C ASP A 58 -4.56 -10.97 -5.39
N GLY A 59 -4.97 -10.57 -4.18
CA GLY A 59 -5.96 -9.54 -3.91
C GLY A 59 -5.49 -8.12 -4.25
N TYR A 60 -6.36 -7.15 -3.97
CA TYR A 60 -5.95 -5.75 -3.99
C TYR A 60 -5.11 -5.45 -2.75
N GLU A 61 -3.99 -4.76 -2.91
CA GLU A 61 -3.05 -4.53 -1.82
C GLU A 61 -3.08 -3.09 -1.31
N VAL A 62 -2.82 -2.90 -0.03
CA VAL A 62 -2.32 -1.62 0.50
C VAL A 62 -0.79 -1.70 0.46
N GLU A 63 -0.16 -0.85 -0.35
CA GLU A 63 1.29 -0.70 -0.38
C GLU A 63 1.69 0.37 0.65
N LEU A 64 2.49 -0.02 1.64
CA LEU A 64 3.14 0.89 2.58
C LEU A 64 4.55 1.21 2.09
N THR A 65 4.79 2.48 1.75
CA THR A 65 6.14 2.99 1.55
C THR A 65 6.69 3.54 2.85
N TYR A 66 7.77 2.94 3.35
CA TYR A 66 8.49 3.39 4.54
C TYR A 66 9.86 3.95 4.15
N ASN A 67 10.13 5.22 4.45
CA ASN A 67 11.45 5.83 4.27
C ASN A 67 12.19 5.85 5.61
N TYR A 68 13.43 5.36 5.65
CA TYR A 68 14.13 5.06 6.91
C TYR A 68 14.37 6.32 7.75
N ASP A 69 14.68 7.42 7.07
CA ASP A 69 15.09 8.68 7.70
C ASP A 69 13.90 9.68 7.83
N GLN A 70 12.65 9.20 7.76
CA GLN A 70 11.48 10.06 7.86
C GLN A 70 11.21 10.50 9.31
N GLU A 71 11.81 11.62 9.72
CA GLU A 71 11.64 12.14 11.09
C GLU A 71 10.28 12.81 11.34
N LYS A 72 9.73 13.49 10.32
CA LYS A 72 8.48 14.27 10.44
C LYS A 72 7.30 13.49 9.87
N PRO A 73 6.07 13.68 10.38
CA PRO A 73 4.88 13.19 9.69
C PRO A 73 4.81 13.72 8.24
N TYR A 74 4.27 12.91 7.33
CA TYR A 74 3.97 13.39 5.98
C TYR A 74 2.84 14.42 6.03
N ASP A 75 2.95 15.47 5.21
CA ASP A 75 1.82 16.31 4.90
C ASP A 75 0.84 15.52 4.02
N LEU A 76 -0.38 15.33 4.51
CA LEU A 76 -1.41 14.57 3.82
C LEU A 76 -2.06 15.38 2.69
N GLY A 77 -1.94 16.71 2.73
CA GLY A 77 -2.66 17.59 1.82
C GLY A 77 -4.18 17.38 1.88
N ASN A 78 -4.84 17.63 0.76
CA ASN A 78 -6.31 17.56 0.62
C ASN A 78 -6.79 16.87 -0.67
N GLY A 79 -5.89 16.20 -1.40
CA GLY A 79 -6.21 15.53 -2.66
C GLY A 79 -6.71 14.09 -2.47
N PHE A 80 -6.05 13.31 -1.63
CA PHE A 80 -6.48 11.95 -1.30
C PHE A 80 -7.56 12.00 -0.21
N SER A 81 -8.69 11.34 -0.43
CA SER A 81 -9.80 11.32 0.52
C SER A 81 -9.76 10.08 1.43
N HIS A 82 -10.02 8.89 0.89
CA HIS A 82 -10.06 7.64 1.65
C HIS A 82 -9.93 6.41 0.74
N ILE A 83 -9.63 5.26 1.34
CA ILE A 83 -9.91 3.92 0.79
C ILE A 83 -11.15 3.39 1.51
N ALA A 84 -12.09 2.82 0.77
CA ALA A 84 -13.23 2.11 1.34
C ALA A 84 -12.94 0.60 1.41
N VAL A 85 -13.26 0.00 2.55
CA VAL A 85 -13.13 -1.45 2.79
C VAL A 85 -14.47 -1.96 3.29
N GLY A 86 -14.96 -3.07 2.73
CA GLY A 86 -16.14 -3.78 3.22
C GLY A 86 -15.76 -4.89 4.19
N VAL A 87 -16.58 -5.10 5.22
CA VAL A 87 -16.43 -6.16 6.23
C VAL A 87 -17.69 -7.01 6.30
#